data_AF-A0A7V8UVF0-F1
#
_entry.id   AF-A0A7V8UVF0-F1
#
_cell.length_a   1.000
_cell.length_b   1.000
_cell.length_c   1.000
_cell.angle_alpha   90.00
_cell.angle_beta   90.00
_cell.angle_gamma   90.00
#
_symmetry.space_group_name_H-M   'P 1'
#
loop_
_entity.id
_entity.type
_entity.pdbx_description
1 polymer ?
#
loop_
_entity_poly.entity_id
_entity_poly.type
_entity_poly.pdbx_seq_one_letter_code
_entity_poly.pdbx_strand_id
1 'polypeptide(L)'
;MEALSFSAVAVAFGLSLLAGLATGLGGLLVALKRNPSDRFLAASLGFSAGVMVYISLVELLPEGVDGLDGEGMRGQLWGTVAFFAGIAVIALIDRFVPEDINPHEDNAGGAMRNVGVVTGLAIAVHNFPEGFASFISALENPTLGLPIAIAIAIHNIPEGVAVAVPLREATDSKWKAAGWATLSGLAEPLGAVIGFLVLRPFLGPETLGLTYAAIAGVMVFVSMDKLLPTAIKTGRHHTAIYGLIAGMAVMAISLLILPG
;
A
#
# COMPACT_ATOMS: atom_id res chain seq x y z
N MET A 1 -8.19 28.12 -17.21
CA MET A 1 -8.74 26.80 -16.87
C MET A 1 -9.80 26.49 -17.90
N GLU A 2 -9.50 25.60 -18.85
CA GLU A 2 -10.59 24.98 -19.63
C GLU A 2 -11.59 24.35 -18.65
N ALA A 3 -12.88 24.48 -18.94
CA ALA A 3 -13.89 23.84 -18.13
C ALA A 3 -13.69 22.32 -18.22
N LEU A 4 -13.30 21.69 -17.10
CA LEU A 4 -13.19 20.23 -17.02
C LEU A 4 -14.54 19.62 -17.40
N SER A 5 -14.54 18.73 -18.38
CA SER A 5 -15.77 18.03 -18.76
C SER A 5 -16.17 17.07 -17.65
N PHE A 6 -17.46 16.96 -17.39
CA PHE A 6 -17.99 15.98 -16.44
C PHE A 6 -17.54 14.55 -16.78
N SER A 7 -17.43 14.24 -18.07
CA SER A 7 -16.94 12.93 -18.54
C SER A 7 -15.49 12.68 -18.14
N ALA A 8 -14.60 13.66 -18.24
CA ALA A 8 -13.21 13.50 -17.81
C ALA A 8 -13.10 13.22 -16.31
N VAL A 9 -13.84 13.99 -15.50
CA VAL A 9 -13.92 13.79 -14.03
C VAL A 9 -14.48 12.42 -13.68
N ALA A 10 -15.55 11.99 -14.34
CA ALA A 10 -16.16 10.67 -14.11
C ALA A 10 -15.21 9.52 -14.49
N VAL A 11 -14.45 9.67 -15.58
CA VAL A 11 -13.45 8.67 -15.99
C VAL A 11 -12.30 8.61 -15.00
N ALA A 12 -11.70 9.74 -14.63
CA ALA A 12 -10.61 9.79 -13.66
C ALA A 12 -11.03 9.20 -12.30
N PHE A 13 -12.23 9.53 -11.82
CA PHE A 13 -12.78 8.96 -10.60
C PHE A 13 -13.01 7.44 -10.74
N GLY A 14 -13.57 7.00 -11.86
CA GLY A 14 -13.78 5.59 -12.14
C GLY A 14 -12.49 4.78 -12.13
N LEU A 15 -11.41 5.34 -12.68
CA LEU A 15 -10.08 4.72 -12.66
C LEU A 15 -9.53 4.60 -11.23
N SER A 16 -9.60 5.67 -10.43
CA SER A 16 -9.19 5.64 -9.01
C SER A 16 -10.05 4.68 -8.17
N LEU A 17 -11.35 4.59 -8.44
CA LEU A 17 -12.22 3.61 -7.78
C LEU A 17 -11.85 2.17 -8.15
N LEU A 18 -11.58 1.90 -9.43
CA LEU A 18 -11.19 0.56 -9.88
C LEU A 18 -9.86 0.12 -9.26
N ALA A 19 -8.90 1.05 -9.22
CA ALA A 19 -7.63 0.87 -8.56
C ALA A 19 -7.81 0.54 -7.07
N GLY A 20 -8.64 1.30 -6.34
CA GLY A 20 -8.83 1.09 -4.90
C GLY A 20 -9.63 -0.18 -4.59
N LEU A 21 -10.54 -0.57 -5.48
CA LEU A 21 -11.25 -1.85 -5.39
C LEU A 21 -10.32 -3.06 -5.60
N ALA A 22 -9.15 -2.89 -6.22
CA ALA A 22 -8.18 -3.96 -6.36
C ALA A 22 -7.59 -4.40 -5.00
N THR A 23 -7.48 -3.48 -4.02
CA THR A 23 -7.16 -3.83 -2.62
C THR A 23 -8.27 -4.67 -1.99
N GLY A 24 -9.53 -4.32 -2.25
CA GLY A 24 -10.68 -5.15 -1.87
C GLY A 24 -10.64 -6.53 -2.52
N LEU A 25 -10.25 -6.63 -3.80
CA LEU A 25 -10.08 -7.88 -4.52
C LEU A 25 -9.00 -8.76 -3.88
N GLY A 26 -7.86 -8.19 -3.49
CA GLY A 26 -6.82 -8.89 -2.73
C GLY A 26 -7.37 -9.53 -1.45
N GLY A 27 -8.15 -8.76 -0.68
CA GLY A 27 -8.80 -9.27 0.52
C GLY A 27 -9.86 -10.35 0.24
N LEU A 28 -10.60 -10.22 -0.86
CA LEU A 28 -11.57 -11.22 -1.30
C LEU A 28 -10.90 -12.54 -1.71
N LEU A 29 -9.76 -12.49 -2.40
CA LEU A 29 -8.98 -13.69 -2.77
C LEU A 29 -8.58 -14.48 -1.51
N VAL A 30 -8.16 -13.78 -0.46
CA VAL A 30 -7.89 -14.39 0.85
C VAL A 30 -9.17 -14.96 1.44
N ALA A 31 -10.27 -14.20 1.46
CA ALA A 31 -11.53 -14.62 2.07
C ALA A 31 -12.16 -15.87 1.43
N LEU A 32 -12.04 -16.01 0.11
CA LEU A 32 -12.61 -17.13 -0.65
C LEU A 32 -11.84 -18.44 -0.47
N LYS A 33 -10.58 -18.40 -0.03
CA LYS A 33 -9.78 -19.60 0.22
C LYS A 33 -10.27 -20.35 1.46
N ARG A 34 -11.07 -21.41 1.30
CA ARG A 34 -11.48 -22.30 2.40
C ARG A 34 -10.23 -23.02 2.95
N ASN A 35 -9.80 -22.69 4.18
CA ASN A 35 -8.60 -23.21 4.87
C ASN A 35 -7.25 -22.91 4.17
N PRO A 36 -6.70 -21.69 4.31
CA PRO A 36 -5.35 -21.39 3.84
C PRO A 36 -4.33 -22.27 4.58
N SER A 37 -3.35 -22.80 3.85
CA SER A 37 -2.24 -23.55 4.46
C SER A 37 -1.12 -22.60 4.87
N ASP A 38 -0.26 -23.02 5.81
CA ASP A 38 0.94 -22.26 6.19
C ASP A 38 1.79 -21.85 5.00
N ARG A 39 1.87 -22.72 3.97
CA ARG A 39 2.60 -22.41 2.73
C ARG A 39 1.94 -21.26 1.97
N PHE A 40 0.61 -21.25 1.89
CA PHE A 40 -0.11 -20.15 1.25
C PHE A 40 0.04 -18.86 2.04
N LEU A 41 -0.09 -18.91 3.37
CA LEU A 41 0.10 -17.75 4.25
C LEU A 41 1.53 -17.18 4.11
N ALA A 42 2.54 -18.03 4.17
CA ALA A 42 3.94 -17.64 3.98
C ALA A 42 4.20 -17.02 2.61
N ALA A 43 3.74 -17.68 1.54
CA ALA A 43 3.93 -17.21 0.18
C ALA A 43 3.22 -15.87 -0.05
N SER A 44 1.97 -15.74 0.39
CA SER A 44 1.15 -14.55 0.19
C SER A 44 1.67 -13.34 0.98
N LEU A 45 1.98 -13.49 2.26
CA LEU A 45 2.57 -12.43 3.08
C LEU A 45 3.97 -12.05 2.61
N GLY A 46 4.79 -13.04 2.26
CA GLY A 46 6.11 -12.80 1.68
C GLY A 46 6.00 -12.01 0.37
N PHE A 47 5.10 -12.45 -0.52
CA PHE A 47 4.80 -11.77 -1.79
C PHE A 47 4.37 -10.32 -1.58
N SER A 48 3.43 -10.06 -0.69
CA SER A 48 3.01 -8.69 -0.36
C SER A 48 4.15 -7.84 0.19
N ALA A 49 4.97 -8.38 1.10
CA ALA A 49 6.15 -7.68 1.61
C ALA A 49 7.15 -7.35 0.48
N GLY A 50 7.36 -8.28 -0.46
CA GLY A 50 8.22 -8.07 -1.61
C GLY A 50 7.73 -6.97 -2.55
N VAL A 51 6.44 -6.98 -2.88
CA VAL A 51 5.82 -5.91 -3.69
C VAL A 51 5.97 -4.56 -3.00
N MET A 52 5.57 -4.46 -1.73
CA MET A 52 5.59 -3.21 -0.96
C MET A 52 7.02 -2.65 -0.80
N VAL A 53 8.02 -3.50 -0.59
CA VAL A 53 9.43 -3.06 -0.53
C VAL A 53 9.92 -2.58 -1.88
N TYR A 54 9.60 -3.31 -2.95
CA TYR A 54 10.06 -2.97 -4.28
C TYR A 54 9.48 -1.63 -4.74
N ILE A 55 8.16 -1.47 -4.66
CA ILE A 55 7.48 -0.24 -5.06
C ILE A 55 7.95 0.96 -4.24
N SER A 56 8.14 0.77 -2.93
CA SER A 56 8.64 1.84 -2.05
C SER A 56 10.01 2.37 -2.47
N LEU A 57 10.94 1.48 -2.83
CA LEU A 57 12.32 1.85 -3.11
C LEU A 57 12.58 2.22 -4.58
N VAL A 58 11.80 1.67 -5.50
CA VAL A 58 12.03 1.80 -6.95
C VAL A 58 11.10 2.82 -7.60
N GLU A 59 9.95 3.11 -6.99
CA GLU A 59 8.96 4.05 -7.52
C GLU A 59 8.67 5.19 -6.54
N LEU A 60 8.14 4.91 -5.35
CA LEU A 60 7.64 5.96 -4.44
C LEU A 60 8.73 6.89 -3.90
N LEU A 61 9.89 6.35 -3.48
CA LEU A 61 10.98 7.18 -2.99
C LEU A 61 11.60 8.03 -4.13
N PRO A 62 11.93 7.46 -5.31
CA PRO A 62 12.35 8.25 -6.45
C PRO A 62 11.34 9.33 -6.87
N GLU A 63 10.07 8.99 -7.04
CA GLU A 63 8.99 9.95 -7.35
C GLU A 63 8.89 11.03 -6.27
N GLY A 64 9.03 10.62 -5.02
CA GLY A 64 9.08 11.50 -3.86
C GLY A 64 10.21 12.52 -3.94
N VAL A 65 11.40 12.10 -4.39
CA VAL A 65 12.57 12.96 -4.59
C VAL A 65 12.40 13.88 -5.79
N ASP A 66 11.86 13.36 -6.90
CA ASP A 66 11.64 14.12 -8.14
C ASP A 66 10.58 15.21 -7.98
N GLY A 67 9.58 15.00 -7.12
CA GLY A 67 8.59 16.01 -6.75
C GLY A 67 9.13 17.15 -5.87
N LEU A 68 10.34 17.03 -5.30
CA LEU A 68 10.92 18.07 -4.46
C LEU A 68 11.72 19.05 -5.31
N ASP A 69 11.30 20.32 -5.29
CA ASP A 69 11.91 21.40 -6.07
C ASP A 69 13.39 21.59 -5.68
N GLY A 70 14.29 21.05 -6.50
CA GLY A 70 15.72 21.09 -6.26
C GLY A 70 16.48 19.98 -6.96
N GLU A 71 16.80 20.17 -8.24
CA GLU A 71 17.79 19.33 -8.93
C GLU A 71 19.05 19.17 -8.05
N GLY A 72 19.42 17.92 -7.76
CA GLY A 72 20.63 17.57 -7.01
C GLY A 72 20.43 17.27 -5.53
N MET A 73 21.42 17.63 -4.71
CA MET A 73 21.56 17.14 -3.32
C MET A 73 20.38 17.51 -2.39
N ARG A 74 19.64 18.59 -2.69
CA ARG A 74 18.55 19.06 -1.82
C ARG A 74 17.32 18.17 -1.87
N GLY A 75 16.84 17.80 -3.06
CA GLY A 75 15.72 16.87 -3.21
C GLY A 75 16.07 15.51 -2.57
N GLN A 76 17.28 15.00 -2.84
CA GLN A 76 17.77 13.75 -2.23
C GLN A 76 17.83 13.82 -0.71
N LEU A 77 18.32 14.93 -0.14
CA LEU A 77 18.37 15.12 1.32
C LEU A 77 16.97 15.12 1.91
N TRP A 78 16.05 15.93 1.39
CA TRP A 78 14.70 16.05 1.94
C TRP A 78 13.87 14.78 1.74
N GLY A 79 13.99 14.11 0.59
CA GLY A 79 13.38 12.81 0.36
C GLY A 79 13.93 11.75 1.33
N THR A 80 15.24 11.72 1.56
CA THR A 80 15.84 10.81 2.56
C THR A 80 15.34 11.12 3.98
N VAL A 81 15.28 12.40 4.35
CA VAL A 81 14.76 12.83 5.67
C VAL A 81 13.30 12.42 5.81
N ALA A 82 12.46 12.65 4.80
CA ALA A 82 11.06 12.28 4.81
C ALA A 82 10.87 10.76 4.91
N PHE A 83 11.65 9.97 4.17
CA PHE A 83 11.66 8.51 4.25
C PHE A 83 11.94 7.99 5.66
N PHE A 84 13.03 8.45 6.30
CA PHE A 84 13.34 8.03 7.67
C PHE A 84 12.38 8.62 8.70
N ALA A 85 11.82 9.81 8.45
CA ALA A 85 10.75 10.35 9.29
C ALA A 85 9.49 9.47 9.24
N GLY A 86 9.12 8.97 8.05
CA GLY A 86 8.06 7.99 7.87
C GLY A 86 8.29 6.73 8.67
N ILE A 87 9.50 6.13 8.57
CA ILE A 87 9.92 4.99 9.39
C ILE A 87 9.79 5.31 10.89
N ALA A 88 10.30 6.45 11.33
CA ALA A 88 10.28 6.84 12.73
C ALA A 88 8.86 7.01 13.27
N VAL A 89 7.96 7.61 12.48
CA VAL A 89 6.55 7.78 12.83
C VAL A 89 5.85 6.44 12.95
N ILE A 90 5.98 5.55 11.97
CA ILE A 90 5.30 4.25 12.05
C ILE A 90 5.91 3.37 13.16
N ALA A 91 7.22 3.41 13.37
CA ALA A 91 7.86 2.69 14.47
C ALA A 91 7.39 3.22 15.84
N LEU A 92 7.17 4.53 15.96
CA LEU A 92 6.61 5.13 17.17
C LEU A 92 5.15 4.71 17.39
N ILE A 93 4.32 4.77 16.35
CA ILE A 93 2.93 4.31 16.40
C ILE A 93 2.90 2.84 16.83
N ASP A 94 3.74 2.02 16.18
CA ASP A 94 3.81 0.59 16.43
C ASP A 94 4.19 0.26 17.87
N ARG A 95 5.14 1.00 18.45
CA ARG A 95 5.51 0.86 19.87
C ARG A 95 4.36 1.15 20.84
N PHE A 96 3.38 1.95 20.45
CA PHE A 96 2.18 2.22 21.24
C PHE A 96 1.05 1.21 21.00
N VAL A 97 1.17 0.36 19.98
CA VAL A 97 0.26 -0.76 19.77
C VAL A 97 0.67 -1.87 20.76
N PRO A 98 -0.22 -2.31 21.66
CA PRO A 98 0.12 -3.35 22.62
C PRO A 98 0.56 -4.62 21.89
N GLU A 99 1.81 -5.03 22.04
CA GLU A 99 2.20 -6.40 21.69
C GLU A 99 1.59 -7.33 22.74
N ASP A 100 0.86 -8.36 22.34
CA ASP A 100 0.51 -9.44 23.27
C ASP A 100 1.80 -10.27 23.50
N ILE A 101 2.62 -9.83 24.46
CA ILE A 101 3.97 -10.35 24.75
C ILE A 101 3.90 -11.63 25.60
N ASN A 102 3.21 -12.70 25.15
CA ASN A 102 3.36 -13.98 25.83
C ASN A 102 3.21 -15.20 24.89
N PRO A 103 4.32 -15.85 24.48
CA PRO A 103 4.30 -17.06 23.66
C PRO A 103 3.62 -18.29 24.30
N HIS A 104 3.29 -18.22 25.59
CA HIS A 104 2.68 -19.30 26.36
C HIS A 104 1.24 -19.01 26.82
N GLU A 105 0.64 -17.87 26.43
CA GLU A 105 -0.77 -17.59 26.67
C GLU A 105 -1.51 -17.47 25.33
N ASP A 106 -2.77 -17.88 25.34
CA ASP A 106 -3.72 -18.06 24.24
C ASP A 106 -4.10 -16.76 23.47
N ASN A 107 -3.19 -15.79 23.34
CA ASN A 107 -3.43 -14.46 22.74
C ASN A 107 -2.78 -14.27 21.35
N ALA A 108 -2.44 -15.36 20.64
CA ALA A 108 -1.91 -15.28 19.27
C ALA A 108 -2.84 -14.51 18.30
N GLY A 109 -4.15 -14.52 18.56
CA GLY A 109 -5.13 -13.76 17.80
C GLY A 109 -5.01 -12.23 17.95
N GLY A 110 -4.59 -11.71 19.10
CA GLY A 110 -4.47 -10.27 19.32
C GLY A 110 -3.28 -9.65 18.58
N ALA A 111 -2.11 -10.30 18.62
CA ALA A 111 -0.95 -9.90 17.83
C ALA A 111 -1.23 -9.88 16.32
N MET A 112 -1.90 -10.91 15.81
CA MET A 112 -2.25 -11.00 14.39
C MET A 112 -3.31 -9.95 13.99
N ARG A 113 -4.25 -9.64 14.89
CA ARG A 113 -5.22 -8.55 14.67
C ARG A 113 -4.50 -7.22 14.54
N ASN A 114 -3.52 -6.95 15.41
CA ASN A 114 -2.75 -5.72 15.38
C ASN A 114 -1.95 -5.59 14.07
N VAL A 115 -1.31 -6.66 13.60
CA VAL A 115 -0.64 -6.69 12.30
C VAL A 115 -1.60 -6.24 11.19
N GLY A 116 -2.81 -6.83 11.12
CA GLY A 116 -3.74 -6.50 10.04
C GLY A 116 -4.39 -5.12 10.17
N VAL A 117 -4.70 -4.64 11.39
CA VAL A 117 -5.22 -3.28 11.59
C VAL A 117 -4.16 -2.23 11.29
N VAL A 118 -2.93 -2.38 11.80
CA VAL A 118 -1.82 -1.45 11.55
C VAL A 118 -1.48 -1.43 10.06
N THR A 119 -1.39 -2.59 9.42
CA THR A 119 -1.15 -2.68 7.97
C THR A 119 -2.29 -2.03 7.19
N GLY A 120 -3.55 -2.27 7.56
CA GLY A 120 -4.71 -1.66 6.90
C GLY A 120 -4.76 -0.14 7.04
N LEU A 121 -4.39 0.41 8.20
CA LEU A 121 -4.28 1.86 8.40
C LEU A 121 -3.12 2.45 7.60
N ALA A 122 -1.95 1.80 7.60
CA ALA A 122 -0.80 2.24 6.82
C ALA A 122 -1.11 2.28 5.31
N ILE A 123 -1.78 1.23 4.80
CA ILE A 123 -2.27 1.17 3.42
C ILE A 123 -3.30 2.27 3.17
N ALA A 124 -4.29 2.48 4.03
CA ALA A 124 -5.26 3.57 3.84
C ALA A 124 -4.59 4.95 3.75
N VAL A 125 -3.55 5.20 4.54
CA VAL A 125 -2.76 6.43 4.48
C VAL A 125 -1.95 6.53 3.18
N HIS A 126 -1.48 5.42 2.64
CA HIS A 126 -0.76 5.36 1.36
C HIS A 126 -1.67 5.59 0.15
N ASN A 127 -2.80 4.89 0.09
CA ASN A 127 -3.70 4.95 -1.06
C ASN A 127 -4.38 6.32 -1.16
N PHE A 128 -4.44 7.11 -0.08
CA PHE A 128 -5.06 8.44 -0.15
C PHE A 128 -4.29 9.41 -1.08
N PRO A 129 -2.98 9.69 -0.88
CA PRO A 129 -2.19 10.48 -1.84
C PRO A 129 -2.15 9.89 -3.25
N GLU A 130 -2.08 8.56 -3.36
CA GLU A 130 -2.05 7.85 -4.65
C GLU A 130 -3.36 8.02 -5.43
N GLY A 131 -4.49 7.95 -4.74
CA GLY A 131 -5.80 8.22 -5.33
C GLY A 131 -5.95 9.67 -5.81
N PHE A 132 -5.39 10.63 -5.07
CA PHE A 132 -5.33 12.01 -5.53
C PHE A 132 -4.46 12.17 -6.77
N ALA A 133 -3.24 11.65 -6.76
CA ALA A 133 -2.30 11.82 -7.86
C ALA A 133 -2.76 11.12 -9.12
N SER A 134 -3.20 9.85 -9.04
CA SER A 134 -3.75 9.12 -10.18
C SER A 134 -4.97 9.81 -10.79
N PHE A 135 -5.82 10.40 -9.96
CA PHE A 135 -6.96 11.20 -10.41
C PHE A 135 -6.52 12.46 -11.16
N ILE A 136 -5.55 13.22 -10.63
CA ILE A 136 -5.00 14.41 -11.30
C ILE A 136 -4.30 14.01 -12.62
N SER A 137 -3.47 12.97 -12.62
CA SER A 137 -2.79 12.46 -13.81
C SER A 137 -3.77 12.03 -14.89
N ALA A 138 -4.86 11.35 -14.53
CA ALA A 138 -5.91 10.96 -15.47
C ALA A 138 -6.71 12.15 -16.02
N LEU A 139 -6.85 13.23 -15.24
CA LEU A 139 -7.45 14.49 -15.70
C LEU A 139 -6.55 15.26 -16.66
N GLU A 140 -5.25 15.28 -16.40
CA GLU A 140 -4.27 16.02 -17.21
C GLU A 140 -3.89 15.27 -18.50
N ASN A 141 -3.74 13.95 -18.42
CA ASN A 141 -3.42 13.09 -19.55
C ASN A 141 -4.23 11.78 -19.54
N PRO A 142 -5.45 11.80 -20.11
CA PRO A 142 -6.32 10.62 -20.14
C PRO A 142 -5.71 9.40 -20.84
N THR A 143 -4.75 9.61 -21.75
CA THR A 143 -4.04 8.52 -22.45
C THR A 143 -3.17 7.71 -21.49
N LEU A 144 -2.58 8.37 -20.49
CA LEU A 144 -1.75 7.72 -19.46
C LEU A 144 -2.57 7.26 -18.25
N GLY A 145 -3.73 7.85 -18.01
CA GLY A 145 -4.58 7.52 -16.85
C GLY A 145 -4.96 6.04 -16.73
N LEU A 146 -5.29 5.38 -17.85
CA LEU A 146 -5.64 3.94 -17.82
C LEU A 146 -4.43 3.05 -17.52
N PRO A 147 -3.27 3.17 -18.21
CA PRO A 147 -2.05 2.47 -17.83
C PRO A 147 -1.66 2.64 -16.36
N ILE A 148 -1.68 3.88 -15.85
CA ILE A 148 -1.39 4.19 -14.44
C ILE A 148 -2.37 3.46 -13.51
N ALA A 149 -3.68 3.54 -13.76
CA ALA A 149 -4.67 2.86 -12.93
C ALA A 149 -4.52 1.34 -12.94
N ILE A 150 -4.08 0.75 -14.06
CA ILE A 150 -3.79 -0.69 -14.13
C ILE A 150 -2.52 -1.03 -13.32
N ALA A 151 -1.47 -0.21 -13.42
CA ALA A 151 -0.25 -0.41 -12.63
C ALA A 151 -0.57 -0.38 -11.12
N ILE A 152 -1.34 0.61 -10.70
CA ILE A 152 -1.84 0.74 -9.33
C ILE A 152 -2.65 -0.48 -8.90
N ALA A 153 -3.63 -0.88 -9.72
CA ALA A 153 -4.48 -2.02 -9.40
C ALA A 153 -3.66 -3.32 -9.19
N ILE A 154 -2.54 -3.49 -9.91
CA ILE A 154 -1.68 -4.67 -9.78
C ILE A 154 -1.01 -4.73 -8.41
N HIS A 155 -0.51 -3.62 -7.86
CA HIS A 155 0.12 -3.62 -6.53
C HIS A 155 -0.88 -3.56 -5.38
N ASN A 156 -2.06 -2.96 -5.61
CA ASN A 156 -3.14 -2.91 -4.63
C ASN A 156 -3.67 -4.31 -4.26
N ILE A 157 -3.66 -5.28 -5.17
CA ILE A 157 -4.04 -6.67 -4.84
C ILE A 157 -3.16 -7.26 -3.70
N PRO A 158 -1.82 -7.26 -3.79
CA PRO A 158 -0.94 -7.66 -2.69
C PRO A 158 -1.18 -6.89 -1.39
N GLU A 159 -1.51 -5.60 -1.43
CA GLU A 159 -1.85 -4.83 -0.22
C GLU A 159 -3.11 -5.37 0.46
N GLY A 160 -4.14 -5.66 -0.33
CA GLY A 160 -5.36 -6.29 0.17
C GLY A 160 -5.10 -7.62 0.85
N VAL A 161 -4.18 -8.41 0.29
CA VAL A 161 -3.71 -9.66 0.89
C VAL A 161 -2.97 -9.41 2.21
N ALA A 162 -2.12 -8.38 2.27
CA ALA A 162 -1.35 -8.00 3.45
C ALA A 162 -2.25 -7.62 4.64
N VAL A 163 -3.40 -6.99 4.37
CA VAL A 163 -4.42 -6.67 5.39
C VAL A 163 -5.24 -7.91 5.77
N ALA A 164 -5.72 -8.64 4.77
CA ALA A 164 -6.74 -9.66 4.98
C ALA A 164 -6.20 -10.96 5.60
N VAL A 165 -4.98 -11.38 5.25
CA VAL A 165 -4.37 -12.59 5.82
C VAL A 165 -4.30 -12.51 7.36
N PRO A 166 -3.63 -11.52 7.96
CA PRO A 166 -3.52 -11.45 9.42
C PRO A 166 -4.89 -11.25 10.08
N LEU A 167 -5.75 -10.37 9.57
CA LEU A 167 -7.08 -10.17 10.16
C LEU A 167 -7.96 -11.41 10.12
N ARG A 168 -7.82 -12.23 9.08
CA ARG A 168 -8.57 -13.48 8.98
C ARG A 168 -8.09 -14.49 10.02
N GLU A 169 -6.77 -14.68 10.13
CA GLU A 169 -6.17 -15.58 11.13
C GLU A 169 -6.48 -15.12 12.56
N ALA A 170 -6.63 -13.81 12.77
CA ALA A 170 -6.94 -13.23 14.08
C ALA A 170 -8.41 -13.30 14.50
N THR A 171 -9.33 -13.24 13.54
CA THR A 171 -10.77 -13.03 13.82
C THR A 171 -11.67 -14.19 13.38
N ASP A 172 -11.10 -15.19 12.71
CA ASP A 172 -11.80 -16.28 12.02
C ASP A 172 -12.89 -15.83 11.03
N SER A 173 -12.94 -14.53 10.71
CA SER A 173 -14.01 -13.94 9.92
C SER A 173 -13.47 -13.45 8.58
N LYS A 174 -13.62 -14.29 7.56
CA LYS A 174 -13.24 -13.99 6.18
C LYS A 174 -13.85 -12.69 5.63
N TRP A 175 -15.08 -12.36 6.04
CA TRP A 175 -15.77 -11.15 5.59
C TRP A 175 -15.31 -9.90 6.33
N LYS A 176 -14.90 -10.02 7.60
CA LYS A 176 -14.24 -8.91 8.29
C LYS A 176 -12.89 -8.62 7.63
N ALA A 177 -12.09 -9.65 7.33
CA ALA A 177 -10.82 -9.49 6.65
C ALA A 177 -10.96 -8.81 5.28
N ALA A 178 -11.88 -9.29 4.43
CA ALA A 178 -12.17 -8.65 3.15
C ALA A 178 -12.70 -7.21 3.32
N GLY A 179 -13.58 -6.98 4.29
CA GLY A 179 -14.12 -5.66 4.57
C GLY A 179 -13.05 -4.65 4.99
N TRP A 180 -12.07 -5.05 5.80
CA TRP A 180 -10.94 -4.19 6.17
C TRP A 180 -10.04 -3.86 4.97
N ALA A 181 -9.74 -4.84 4.11
CA ALA A 181 -8.98 -4.61 2.88
C ALA A 181 -9.72 -3.71 1.89
N THR A 182 -11.04 -3.87 1.76
CA THR A 182 -11.87 -2.96 0.94
C THR A 182 -11.89 -1.56 1.56
N LEU A 183 -12.04 -1.44 2.88
CA LEU A 183 -12.08 -0.15 3.55
C LEU A 183 -10.76 0.62 3.39
N SER A 184 -9.61 -0.06 3.46
CA SER A 184 -8.31 0.58 3.20
C SER A 184 -8.18 1.02 1.74
N GLY A 185 -8.61 0.18 0.78
CA GLY A 185 -8.59 0.54 -0.65
C GLY A 185 -9.54 1.68 -1.03
N LEU A 186 -10.66 1.86 -0.31
CA LEU A 186 -11.56 3.00 -0.52
C LEU A 186 -10.90 4.35 -0.16
N ALA A 187 -9.75 4.37 0.50
CA ALA A 187 -8.98 5.59 0.70
C ALA A 187 -8.54 6.23 -0.63
N GLU A 188 -8.40 5.45 -1.70
CA GLU A 188 -7.98 5.91 -3.02
C GLU A 188 -9.05 6.79 -3.70
N PRO A 189 -10.30 6.33 -3.94
CA PRO A 189 -11.35 7.21 -4.45
C PRO A 189 -11.72 8.34 -3.48
N LEU A 190 -11.51 8.17 -2.18
CA LEU A 190 -11.65 9.27 -1.21
C LEU A 190 -10.55 10.32 -1.40
N GLY A 191 -9.31 9.90 -1.62
CA GLY A 191 -8.17 10.74 -1.96
C GLY A 191 -8.40 11.51 -3.25
N ALA A 192 -8.93 10.87 -4.29
CA ALA A 192 -9.33 11.53 -5.52
C ALA A 192 -10.32 12.68 -5.27
N VAL A 193 -11.42 12.41 -4.54
CA VAL A 193 -12.48 13.40 -4.30
C VAL A 193 -12.05 14.50 -3.34
N ILE A 194 -11.54 14.14 -2.16
CA ILE A 194 -11.15 15.10 -1.11
C ILE A 194 -9.91 15.87 -1.55
N GLY A 195 -8.94 15.16 -2.13
CA GLY A 195 -7.74 15.75 -2.72
C GLY A 195 -8.10 16.80 -3.76
N PHE A 196 -8.95 16.46 -4.73
CA PHE A 196 -9.34 17.40 -5.79
C PHE A 196 -10.17 18.59 -5.31
N LEU A 197 -11.18 18.35 -4.48
CA LEU A 197 -12.14 19.39 -4.08
C LEU A 197 -11.63 20.31 -2.96
N VAL A 198 -10.82 19.77 -2.03
CA VAL A 198 -10.47 20.46 -0.79
C VAL A 198 -8.96 20.71 -0.70
N LEU A 199 -8.15 19.69 -0.98
CA LEU A 199 -6.72 19.73 -0.67
C LEU A 199 -5.82 20.16 -1.84
N ARG A 200 -6.36 20.26 -3.06
CA ARG A 200 -5.61 20.64 -4.27
C ARG A 200 -4.73 21.89 -4.10
N PRO A 201 -5.14 22.96 -3.40
CA PRO A 201 -4.26 24.11 -3.16
C PRO A 201 -3.02 23.82 -2.31
N PHE A 202 -3.01 22.72 -1.57
CA PHE A 202 -1.96 22.32 -0.62
C PHE A 202 -1.15 21.11 -1.10
N LEU A 203 -1.70 20.30 -2.01
CA LEU A 203 -1.06 19.11 -2.56
C LEU A 203 -0.26 19.44 -3.83
N GLY A 204 0.67 20.39 -3.73
CA GLY A 204 1.64 20.67 -4.78
C GLY A 204 2.74 19.59 -4.89
N PRO A 205 3.62 19.68 -5.90
CA PRO A 205 4.69 18.70 -6.13
C PRO A 205 5.55 18.45 -4.89
N GLU A 206 5.98 19.49 -4.18
CA GLU A 206 6.81 19.34 -2.97
C GLU A 206 6.08 18.59 -1.85
N THR A 207 4.80 18.91 -1.62
CA THR A 207 3.98 18.27 -0.59
C THR A 207 3.77 16.80 -0.91
N LEU A 208 3.44 16.48 -2.17
CA LEU A 208 3.31 15.10 -2.62
C LEU A 208 4.66 14.37 -2.56
N GLY A 209 5.74 15.04 -2.92
CA GLY A 209 7.10 14.51 -2.88
C GLY A 209 7.51 14.06 -1.47
N LEU A 210 7.35 14.96 -0.49
CA LEU A 210 7.56 14.63 0.94
C LEU A 210 6.64 13.50 1.39
N THR A 211 5.39 13.51 0.94
CA THR A 211 4.38 12.51 1.33
C THR A 211 4.75 11.12 0.79
N TYR A 212 5.12 11.00 -0.48
CA TYR A 212 5.55 9.73 -1.09
C TYR A 212 6.83 9.19 -0.47
N ALA A 213 7.83 10.05 -0.26
CA ALA A 213 9.06 9.63 0.40
C ALA A 213 8.78 9.10 1.82
N ALA A 214 7.94 9.79 2.60
CA ALA A 214 7.54 9.32 3.93
C ALA A 214 6.76 8.00 3.89
N ILE A 215 5.80 7.85 2.97
CA ILE A 215 5.02 6.63 2.83
C ILE A 215 5.90 5.44 2.40
N ALA A 216 6.86 5.65 1.50
CA ALA A 216 7.84 4.62 1.14
C ALA A 216 8.57 4.11 2.39
N GLY A 217 8.96 5.02 3.30
CA GLY A 217 9.54 4.66 4.59
C GLY A 217 8.60 3.82 5.45
N VAL A 218 7.34 4.25 5.57
CA VAL A 218 6.29 3.52 6.31
C VAL A 218 6.11 2.10 5.77
N MET A 219 5.96 1.95 4.45
CA MET A 219 5.73 0.66 3.81
C MET A 219 6.94 -0.28 3.91
N VAL A 220 8.17 0.23 3.82
CA VAL A 220 9.38 -0.54 4.09
C VAL A 220 9.38 -1.06 5.53
N PHE A 221 9.07 -0.21 6.52
CA PHE A 221 9.00 -0.64 7.92
C PHE A 221 7.91 -1.71 8.13
N VAL A 222 6.68 -1.48 7.66
CA VAL A 222 5.58 -2.46 7.80
C VAL A 222 5.94 -3.80 7.15
N SER A 223 6.59 -3.76 5.99
CA SER A 223 7.02 -4.97 5.28
C SER A 223 8.07 -5.76 6.07
N MET A 224 9.05 -5.05 6.65
CA MET A 224 10.18 -5.66 7.37
C MET A 224 9.83 -6.09 8.79
N ASP A 225 9.01 -5.32 9.51
CA ASP A 225 8.70 -5.56 10.91
C ASP A 225 7.43 -6.41 11.10
N LYS A 226 6.45 -6.28 10.20
CA LYS A 226 5.17 -6.97 10.33
C LYS A 226 5.02 -8.11 9.34
N LEU A 227 5.08 -7.84 8.04
CA LEU A 227 4.69 -8.83 7.03
C LEU A 227 5.68 -9.98 6.90
N LEU A 228 6.96 -9.67 6.71
CA LEU A 228 8.00 -10.70 6.55
C LEU A 228 8.15 -11.55 7.83
N PRO A 229 8.21 -10.99 9.06
CA PRO A 229 8.24 -11.78 10.28
C PRO A 229 6.98 -12.64 10.46
N THR A 230 5.79 -12.11 10.15
CA THR A 230 4.55 -12.89 10.18
C THR A 230 4.57 -14.05 9.17
N ALA A 231 5.09 -13.80 7.96
CA ALA A 231 5.26 -14.83 6.94
C ALA A 231 6.20 -15.96 7.43
N ILE A 232 7.29 -15.61 8.12
CA ILE A 232 8.26 -16.57 8.65
C ILE A 232 7.69 -17.37 9.83
N LYS A 233 6.88 -16.75 10.70
CA LYS A 233 6.23 -17.39 11.85
C LYS A 233 5.31 -18.56 11.48
N THR A 234 4.91 -18.68 10.21
CA THR A 234 4.20 -19.86 9.67
C THR A 234 5.05 -21.14 9.65
N GLY A 235 6.35 -21.08 9.99
CA GLY A 235 7.28 -22.21 9.91
C GLY A 235 7.76 -22.53 8.50
N ARG A 236 7.45 -21.68 7.50
CA ARG A 236 7.79 -21.87 6.08
C ARG A 236 8.76 -20.80 5.57
N HIS A 237 9.91 -20.64 6.24
CA HIS A 237 10.90 -19.60 5.94
C HIS A 237 11.25 -19.46 4.45
N HIS A 238 11.67 -20.55 3.78
CA HIS A 238 12.01 -20.49 2.35
C HIS A 238 10.82 -20.08 1.46
N THR A 239 9.61 -20.53 1.79
CA THR A 239 8.40 -20.14 1.06
C THR A 239 8.11 -18.66 1.20
N ALA A 240 8.32 -18.08 2.40
CA ALA A 240 8.18 -16.64 2.62
C ALA A 240 9.21 -15.84 1.79
N ILE A 241 10.48 -16.25 1.78
CA ILE A 241 11.53 -15.58 1.00
C ILE A 241 11.29 -15.71 -0.51
N TYR A 242 10.87 -16.89 -1.00
CA TYR A 242 10.51 -17.05 -2.41
C TYR A 242 9.29 -16.21 -2.79
N GLY A 243 8.30 -16.10 -1.89
CA GLY A 243 7.19 -15.17 -2.03
C GLY A 243 7.70 -13.73 -2.20
N LEU A 244 8.56 -13.28 -1.30
CA LEU A 244 9.17 -11.94 -1.33
C LEU A 244 9.88 -11.66 -2.65
N ILE A 245 10.77 -12.55 -3.09
CA ILE A 245 11.50 -12.37 -4.35
C ILE A 245 10.54 -12.37 -5.54
N ALA A 246 9.53 -13.25 -5.54
CA ALA A 246 8.52 -13.28 -6.59
C ALA A 246 7.68 -11.99 -6.62
N GLY A 247 7.34 -11.43 -5.45
CA GLY A 247 6.64 -10.14 -5.33
C GLY A 247 7.45 -9.00 -5.93
N MET A 248 8.73 -8.92 -5.56
CA MET A 248 9.66 -7.95 -6.15
C MET A 248 9.75 -8.10 -7.68
N ALA A 249 9.86 -9.34 -8.18
CA ALA A 249 9.97 -9.60 -9.61
C ALA A 249 8.69 -9.24 -10.38
N VAL A 250 7.50 -9.56 -9.83
CA VAL A 250 6.23 -9.18 -10.45
C VAL A 250 6.09 -7.67 -10.52
N MET A 251 6.43 -6.96 -9.44
CA MET A 251 6.38 -5.50 -9.42
C MET A 251 7.39 -4.88 -10.38
N ALA A 252 8.62 -5.41 -10.44
CA ALA A 252 9.63 -4.99 -11.41
C ALA A 252 9.11 -5.11 -12.85
N ILE A 253 8.47 -6.23 -13.18
CA ILE A 253 7.93 -6.47 -14.51
C ILE A 253 6.74 -5.56 -14.80
N SER A 254 5.86 -5.31 -13.83
CA SER A 254 4.72 -4.41 -14.05
C SER A 254 5.16 -2.99 -14.35
N LEU A 255 6.16 -2.45 -13.63
CA LEU A 255 6.71 -1.12 -13.88
C LEU A 255 7.37 -0.99 -15.26
N LEU A 256 7.95 -2.08 -15.79
CA LEU A 256 8.53 -2.08 -17.14
C LEU A 256 7.48 -2.10 -18.25
N ILE A 257 6.33 -2.73 -18.02
CA ILE A 257 5.28 -2.92 -19.03
C ILE A 257 4.26 -1.78 -19.00
N LEU A 258 3.99 -1.23 -17.81
CA LEU A 258 3.04 -0.16 -17.55
C LEU A 258 3.79 1.05 -17.00
N PRO A 259 4.51 1.79 -17.85
CA PRO A 259 5.17 3.01 -17.39
C PRO A 259 4.10 3.98 -16.88
N GLY A 260 4.27 4.38 -15.62
CA GLY A 260 3.53 5.49 -14.99
C GLY A 260 3.90 6.83 -15.61
#